data_AF-A0A532U4I7-F1
#
_entry.id   AF-A0A532U4I7-F1
#
_cell.length_a   1.000
_cell.length_b   1.000
_cell.length_c   1.000
_cell.angle_alpha   90.00
_cell.angle_beta   90.00
_cell.angle_gamma   90.00
#
_symmetry.space_group_name_H-M   'P 1'
#
loop_
_entity.id
_entity.type
_entity.pdbx_description
1 polymer ?
#
loop_
_entity_poly.entity_id
_entity_poly.type
_entity_poly.pdbx_seq_one_letter_code
_entity_poly.pdbx_strand_id
1 'polypeptide(L)' 'MSKQDTITPDIDRESCTGCGDCVVACPAGVLTLDSGYAIMAHPADCEYCGDCEELCPAGAISRAFEIILLDTADPSGR' A
#
# COMPACT_ATOMS: atom_id res chain seq x y z
N MET A 1 -10.07 14.26 15.23
CA MET A 1 -10.16 13.81 13.83
C MET A 1 -9.59 12.41 13.78
N SER A 2 -10.48 11.42 13.80
CA SER A 2 -10.17 10.00 13.93
C SER A 2 -9.42 9.51 12.70
N LYS A 3 -8.10 9.34 12.79
CA LYS A 3 -7.28 8.79 11.71
C LYS A 3 -7.68 7.32 11.56
N GLN A 4 -8.16 6.97 10.37
CA GLN A 4 -8.92 5.76 10.11
C GLN A 4 -8.09 4.48 10.25
N ASP A 5 -8.68 3.49 10.92
CA ASP A 5 -8.22 2.11 11.12
C ASP A 5 -8.39 1.28 9.82
N THR A 6 -7.93 1.79 8.68
CA THR A 6 -8.04 1.11 7.39
C THR A 6 -6.64 0.79 6.87
N ILE A 7 -6.36 -0.50 6.70
CA ILE A 7 -5.08 -1.02 6.22
C ILE A 7 -5.00 -0.74 4.71
N THR A 8 -4.27 0.30 4.33
CA THR A 8 -4.01 0.68 2.94
C THR A 8 -2.52 1.00 2.76
N PRO A 9 -1.97 0.86 1.53
CA PRO A 9 -0.58 1.26 1.29
C PRO A 9 -0.41 2.77 1.51
N ASP A 10 0.79 3.17 1.93
CA ASP A 10 1.20 4.56 2.01
C ASP A 10 1.62 5.06 0.62
N ILE A 11 1.25 6.31 0.28
CA ILE A 11 1.58 6.93 -1.00
C ILE A 11 2.35 8.21 -0.71
N ASP A 12 3.65 8.21 -1.01
CA ASP A 12 4.50 9.37 -0.92
C ASP A 12 4.30 10.30 -2.13
N ARG A 13 3.69 11.45 -1.88
CA ARG A 13 3.36 12.42 -2.94
C ARG A 13 4.58 13.14 -3.48
N GLU A 14 5.66 13.22 -2.70
CA GLU A 14 6.89 13.90 -3.12
C GLU A 14 7.65 13.08 -4.18
N SER A 15 7.63 11.75 -4.05
CA SER A 15 8.23 10.82 -5.00
C SER A 15 7.31 10.43 -6.15
N CYS A 16 5.99 10.59 -6.00
CA CYS A 16 5.03 10.23 -7.04
C CYS A 16 5.19 11.08 -8.30
N THR A 17 5.45 10.42 -9.44
CA THR A 17 5.62 11.08 -10.74
C THR A 17 4.33 11.19 -11.56
N GLY A 18 3.22 10.63 -11.08
CA GLY A 18 1.96 10.60 -11.80
C GLY A 18 1.93 9.66 -13.01
N CYS A 19 2.84 8.68 -13.10
CA CYS A 19 2.93 7.75 -14.24
C CYS A 19 1.67 6.90 -14.46
N GLY A 20 0.96 6.55 -13.38
CA GLY A 20 -0.29 5.78 -13.44
C GLY A 20 -0.13 4.27 -13.47
N ASP A 21 1.09 3.72 -13.41
CA ASP A 21 1.32 2.27 -13.43
C ASP A 21 0.56 1.55 -12.31
N CYS A 22 0.53 2.14 -11.10
CA CYS A 22 -0.23 1.62 -9.97
C CYS A 22 -1.76 1.57 -10.20
N VAL A 23 -2.31 2.46 -11.03
CA VAL A 23 -3.74 2.47 -11.38
C VAL A 23 -4.06 1.32 -12.33
N VAL A 24 -3.19 1.08 -13.32
CA VAL A 24 -3.33 -0.03 -14.28
C VAL A 24 -3.10 -1.39 -13.59
N ALA A 25 -2.12 -1.45 -12.68
CA ALA A 25 -1.75 -2.64 -11.94
C ALA A 25 -2.83 -3.11 -10.97
N CYS A 26 -3.64 -2.19 -10.42
CA CYS A 26 -4.55 -2.50 -9.33
C CYS A 26 -5.73 -3.37 -9.81
N PRO A 27 -5.80 -4.66 -9.40
CA PRO A 27 -6.88 -5.54 -9.85
C PRO A 27 -8.24 -5.13 -9.29
N ALA A 28 -8.26 -4.53 -8.10
CA ALA A 28 -9.46 -4.01 -7.44
C ALA A 28 -9.89 -2.62 -7.97
N GLY A 29 -9.07 -1.96 -8.79
CA GLY A 29 -9.39 -0.65 -9.37
C GLY A 29 -9.56 0.48 -8.35
N VAL A 30 -8.89 0.40 -7.19
CA VAL A 30 -9.10 1.34 -6.07
C VAL A 30 -8.23 2.60 -6.13
N LEU A 31 -7.27 2.65 -7.05
CA LEU A 31 -6.35 3.77 -7.25
C LEU A 31 -6.80 4.61 -8.44
N THR A 32 -6.58 5.92 -8.36
CA THR A 32 -6.72 6.84 -9.49
C THR A 32 -5.64 7.92 -9.44
N LEU A 33 -5.49 8.67 -10.53
CA LEU A 33 -4.66 9.87 -10.54
C LEU A 33 -5.55 11.10 -10.30
N ASP A 34 -5.21 11.86 -9.26
CA ASP A 34 -5.76 13.19 -9.02
C ASP A 34 -4.63 14.20 -9.05
N SER A 35 -4.81 15.33 -9.76
CA SER A 35 -3.87 16.44 -9.75
C SER A 35 -2.40 16.07 -10.01
N GLY A 36 -2.15 14.98 -10.77
CA GLY A 36 -0.81 14.51 -11.13
C GLY A 36 -0.18 13.50 -10.17
N TYR A 37 -0.89 13.00 -9.17
CA TYR A 37 -0.40 11.98 -8.23
C TYR A 37 -1.44 10.90 -7.94
N ALA A 38 -0.96 9.72 -7.54
CA ALA A 38 -1.82 8.61 -7.16
C ALA A 38 -2.57 8.91 -5.85
N ILE A 39 -3.86 8.54 -5.83
CA ILE A 39 -4.72 8.60 -4.63
C ILE A 39 -5.58 7.33 -4.54
N MET A 40 -6.01 6.99 -3.33
CA MET A 40 -6.99 5.93 -3.09
C MET A 40 -8.41 6.48 -3.33
N ALA A 41 -9.04 6.10 -4.44
CA ALA A 41 -10.43 6.46 -4.75
C ALA A 41 -11.42 5.65 -3.89
N HIS A 42 -11.13 4.35 -3.71
CA HIS A 42 -11.99 3.41 -3.00
C HIS A 42 -11.17 2.58 -1.99
N PRO A 43 -10.62 3.21 -0.92
CA PRO A 43 -9.73 2.53 0.01
C PRO A 43 -10.36 1.34 0.74
N ALA A 44 -11.68 1.31 0.88
CA ALA A 44 -12.41 0.21 1.52
C ALA A 44 -12.34 -1.11 0.74
N ASP A 45 -12.10 -1.05 -0.57
CA ASP A 45 -12.02 -2.23 -1.44
C ASP A 45 -10.56 -2.68 -1.67
N CYS A 46 -9.59 -2.05 -0.99
CA CYS A 46 -8.19 -2.40 -1.10
C CYS A 46 -7.92 -3.73 -0.40
N GLU A 47 -7.58 -4.76 -1.19
CA GLU A 47 -7.22 -6.09 -0.67
C GLU A 47 -5.75 -6.19 -0.18
N TYR A 48 -5.01 -5.08 -0.24
CA TYR A 48 -3.62 -5.00 0.20
C TYR A 48 -2.70 -6.02 -0.52
N CYS A 49 -2.92 -6.23 -1.83
CA CYS A 49 -2.25 -7.26 -2.65
C CYS A 49 -0.74 -7.01 -2.87
N GLY A 50 -0.32 -5.76 -3.08
CA GLY A 50 1.08 -5.38 -3.30
C GLY A 50 1.46 -4.95 -4.71
N ASP A 51 0.60 -5.14 -5.71
CA ASP A 51 0.94 -4.84 -7.11
C ASP A 51 1.32 -3.35 -7.33
N CYS A 52 0.66 -2.45 -6.62
CA CYS A 52 0.93 -1.01 -6.69
C CYS A 52 2.31 -0.62 -6.13
N GLU A 53 2.84 -1.34 -5.14
CA GLU A 53 4.18 -1.15 -4.59
C GLU A 53 5.23 -1.73 -5.54
N GLU A 54 5.02 -2.96 -6.00
CA GLU A 54 5.96 -3.66 -6.90
C GLU A 54 6.15 -2.93 -8.24
N LEU A 55 5.05 -2.43 -8.82
CA LEU A 55 5.08 -1.80 -10.14
C LEU A 55 5.30 -0.29 -10.10
N CYS A 56 5.50 0.34 -8.93
CA CYS A 56 5.78 1.76 -8.88
C CYS A 56 7.26 2.03 -9.23
N PRO A 57 7.59 2.58 -10.43
CA PRO A 57 8.98 2.79 -10.81
C PRO A 57 9.68 3.87 -9.97
N ALA A 58 8.91 4.74 -9.33
CA ALA A 58 9.41 5.80 -8.45
C ALA A 58 9.59 5.33 -7.00
N GLY A 59 9.12 4.12 -6.64
CA GLY A 59 9.09 3.67 -5.24
C GLY A 59 8.21 4.53 -4.34
N ALA A 60 7.21 5.21 -4.91
CA ALA A 60 6.34 6.15 -4.20
C ALA A 60 5.21 5.48 -3.40
N ILE A 61 5.08 4.15 -3.46
CA ILE A 61 4.04 3.39 -2.76
C ILE A 61 4.71 2.35 -1.89
N SER A 62 4.29 2.22 -0.63
CA SER A 62 4.90 1.29 0.33
C SER A 62 3.86 0.60 1.21
N ARG A 63 4.05 -0.69 1.47
CA ARG A 63 3.22 -1.45 2.41
C ARG A 63 3.88 -1.46 3.78
N ALA A 64 3.27 -0.77 4.75
CA ALA A 64 3.68 -0.88 6.14
C ALA A 64 3.34 -2.28 6.67
N PHE A 65 4.30 -2.95 7.30
CA PHE A 65 4.10 -4.20 8.02
C PHE A 65 4.83 -4.14 9.37
N GLU A 66 4.26 -4.79 10.37
CA GLU A 66 4.92 -5.00 11.66
C GLU A 66 5.79 -6.25 11.58
N ILE A 67 7.08 -6.12 11.90
CA ILE A 67 7.99 -7.26 12.00
C ILE A 67 7.86 -7.86 13.40
N ILE A 68 7.24 -9.03 13.49
CA ILE A 68 7.16 -9.82 14.71
C ILE A 68 8.28 -10.87 14.68
N LEU A 69 9.23 -10.75 15.59
CA LEU A 69 10.27 -11.75 15.79
C LEU A 69 9.67 -12.93 16.58
N LEU A 70 9.27 -13.98 15.86
CA LEU A 70 8.86 -15.24 16.48
C LEU A 70 10.10 -16.06 16.82
N ASP A 71 10.36 -16.22 18.11
CA ASP A 71 11.43 -17.10 18.58
C ASP A 71 10.97 -18.56 18.45
N THR A 72 11.40 -19.22 17.37
CA THR A 72 11.12 -20.65 17.15
C THR A 72 11.90 -21.56 18.10
N ALA A 73 12.79 -21.02 18.94
CA ALA A 73 13.53 -21.76 19.97
C ALA A 73 12.74 -21.93 21.28
N ASP A 74 11.50 -21.42 21.35
CA ASP A 74 10.52 -21.82 22.34
C ASP A 74 9.58 -22.87 21.72
N PRO A 75 9.94 -24.17 21.73
CA PRO A 75 9.00 -25.25 21.40
C PRO A 75 7.86 -25.35 22.43
N SER A 76 7.84 -24.42 23.37
CA SER A 76 7.21 -24.50 24.65
C SER A 76 6.20 -23.38 24.86
N GLY A 77 5.04 -23.51 24.23
CA GLY A 77 3.79 -22.97 24.78
C GLY A 77 3.42 -23.62 26.13
N ARG A 78 4.43 -23.80 27.02
CA ARG A 78 4.98 -25.05 27.59
C ARG A 78 5.62 -26.07 26.66
#